data_AF-A0A832SVY0-F1
#
_entry.id   AF-A0A832SVY0-F1
#
_cell.length_a   1.000
_cell.length_b   1.000
_cell.length_c   1.000
_cell.angle_alpha   90.00
_cell.angle_beta   90.00
_cell.angle_gamma   90.00
#
_symmetry.space_group_name_H-M   'P 1'
#
loop_
_entity.id
_entity.type
_entity.pdbx_description
1 polymer ?
#
loop_
_entity_poly.entity_id
_entity_poly.type
_entity_poly.pdbx_seq_one_letter_code
_entity_poly.pdbx_strand_id
1 'polypeptide(L)'
;FTKKPVLLADPFIGTSRDIEEFSDRIIRVRFARIAKAGSAKSFGIIMSSKKGQLRFDLAIHLKNLIKQHGYEAQILNMDYVSPDLLLPYDLDAFVMTACPRIAIDDSAMYKKPVLTPDELEIVLGIRDWDDYKMDEIIIHDEQT
;
A
#
# COMPACT_ATOMS: atom_id res chain seq x y z
N PHE A 1 -5.93 12.44 -1.06
CA PHE A 1 -6.10 13.38 -2.19
C PHE A 1 -6.47 14.76 -1.67
N THR A 2 -5.99 15.84 -2.30
CA THR A 2 -6.25 17.22 -1.85
C THR A 2 -7.67 17.72 -2.19
N LYS A 3 -8.44 16.97 -2.99
CA LYS A 3 -9.79 17.32 -3.48
C LYS A 3 -9.84 18.64 -4.26
N LYS A 4 -8.71 19.09 -4.81
CA LYS A 4 -8.60 20.29 -5.65
C LYS A 4 -8.37 19.88 -7.11
N PRO A 5 -8.75 20.72 -8.09
CA PRO A 5 -8.35 20.53 -9.48
C PRO A 5 -6.82 20.46 -9.61
N VAL A 6 -6.30 19.52 -10.40
CA VAL A 6 -4.86 19.32 -10.63
C VAL A 6 -4.59 19.19 -12.12
N LEU A 7 -3.72 20.06 -12.62
CA LEU A 7 -3.22 19.99 -13.99
C LEU A 7 -1.79 19.44 -13.99
N LEU A 8 -1.52 18.46 -14.86
CA LEU A 8 -0.19 17.99 -15.18
C LEU A 8 0.31 18.77 -16.38
N ALA A 9 1.43 19.50 -16.22
CA ALA A 9 2.14 20.16 -17.31
C ALA A 9 3.44 19.40 -17.60
N ASP A 10 3.55 18.81 -18.81
CA ASP A 10 4.73 18.07 -19.25
C ASP A 10 5.69 19.02 -19.99
N PRO A 11 6.88 19.31 -19.45
CA PRO A 11 7.82 20.26 -20.04
C PRO A 11 8.55 19.70 -21.27
N PHE A 12 8.58 18.38 -21.47
CA PHE A 12 9.26 17.77 -22.61
C PHE A 12 8.39 17.79 -23.87
N ILE A 13 7.08 17.65 -23.69
CA ILE A 13 6.11 17.64 -24.80
C ILE A 13 5.45 19.03 -24.97
N GLY A 14 5.51 19.89 -23.95
CA GLY A 14 4.90 21.22 -23.99
C GLY A 14 3.38 21.17 -23.93
N THR A 15 2.81 20.15 -23.29
CA THR A 15 1.35 19.97 -23.17
C THR A 15 0.92 19.99 -21.71
N SER A 16 -0.33 20.37 -21.47
CA SER A 16 -0.97 20.24 -20.16
C SER A 16 -2.27 19.46 -20.27
N ARG A 17 -2.60 18.73 -19.22
CA ARG A 17 -3.86 17.96 -19.12
C ARG A 17 -4.33 17.86 -17.70
N ASP A 18 -5.64 17.71 -17.52
CA ASP A 18 -6.23 17.32 -16.25
C ASP A 18 -5.93 15.83 -15.94
N ILE A 19 -5.85 15.48 -14.66
CA ILE A 19 -5.53 14.12 -14.20
C ILE A 19 -6.69 13.39 -13.52
N GLU A 20 -7.90 13.94 -13.53
CA GLU A 20 -9.09 13.39 -12.88
C GLU A 20 -9.35 11.95 -13.33
N GLU A 21 -9.41 11.70 -14.65
CA GLU A 21 -9.60 10.34 -15.20
C GLU A 21 -8.49 9.36 -14.75
N PHE A 22 -7.24 9.84 -14.71
CA PHE A 22 -6.12 9.03 -14.23
C PHE A 22 -6.28 8.67 -12.75
N SER A 23 -6.64 9.66 -11.92
CA SER A 23 -6.84 9.46 -10.48
C SER A 23 -8.02 8.53 -10.18
N ASP A 24 -9.13 8.68 -10.90
CA ASP A 24 -10.33 7.86 -10.79
C ASP A 24 -10.05 6.40 -11.18
N ARG A 25 -9.25 6.18 -12.23
CA ARG A 25 -8.76 4.84 -12.59
C ARG A 25 -7.94 4.20 -11.48
N ILE A 26 -7.02 4.95 -10.85
CA ILE A 26 -6.22 4.44 -9.73
C ILE A 26 -7.15 4.04 -8.57
N ILE A 27 -8.07 4.92 -8.17
CA ILE A 27 -9.03 4.65 -7.09
C ILE A 27 -9.86 3.39 -7.35
N ARG A 28 -10.36 3.18 -8.57
CA ARG A 28 -11.09 1.96 -8.94
C ARG A 28 -10.24 0.70 -8.79
N VAL A 29 -8.97 0.74 -9.20
CA VAL A 29 -8.04 -0.37 -9.01
C VAL A 29 -7.81 -0.64 -7.52
N ARG A 30 -7.66 0.42 -6.71
CA ARG A 30 -7.48 0.28 -5.26
C ARG A 30 -8.69 -0.34 -4.58
N PHE A 31 -9.89 0.12 -4.92
CA PHE A 31 -11.15 -0.47 -4.44
C PHE A 31 -11.22 -1.97 -4.75
N ALA A 32 -10.90 -2.37 -5.99
CA ALA A 32 -10.90 -3.77 -6.38
C ALA A 32 -9.87 -4.62 -5.60
N ARG A 33 -8.70 -4.05 -5.29
CA ARG A 33 -7.65 -4.73 -4.49
C ARG A 33 -8.08 -4.91 -3.03
N ILE A 34 -8.68 -3.88 -2.43
CA ILE A 34 -9.23 -3.92 -1.07
C ILE A 34 -10.36 -4.95 -0.99
N ALA A 35 -11.33 -4.89 -1.92
CA ALA A 35 -12.44 -5.83 -1.97
C ALA A 35 -11.96 -7.28 -2.12
N LYS A 36 -10.93 -7.53 -2.95
CA LYS A 36 -10.31 -8.85 -3.10
C LYS A 36 -9.61 -9.30 -1.81
N ALA A 37 -9.02 -8.39 -1.05
CA ALA A 37 -8.38 -8.70 0.22
C ALA A 37 -9.38 -8.95 1.36
N GLY A 38 -10.64 -8.54 1.22
CA GLY A 38 -11.71 -8.82 2.21
C GLY A 38 -11.97 -10.31 2.45
N SER A 39 -11.56 -11.20 1.54
CA SER A 39 -11.63 -12.66 1.72
C SER A 39 -10.32 -13.29 2.20
N ALA A 40 -9.28 -12.50 2.47
CA ALA A 40 -7.98 -13.00 2.91
C ALA A 40 -8.04 -13.51 4.36
N LYS A 41 -7.32 -14.60 4.65
CA LYS A 41 -7.16 -15.15 6.00
C LYS A 41 -5.76 -14.95 6.56
N SER A 42 -4.80 -14.70 5.67
CA SER A 42 -3.39 -14.54 5.99
C SER A 42 -2.75 -13.37 5.25
N PHE A 43 -1.92 -12.61 5.96
CA PHE A 43 -1.28 -11.40 5.45
C PHE A 43 0.25 -11.45 5.60
N GLY A 44 0.94 -11.05 4.54
CA GLY A 44 2.39 -10.77 4.56
C GLY A 44 2.68 -9.28 4.64
N ILE A 45 3.35 -8.84 5.69
CA ILE A 45 3.74 -7.45 5.90
C ILE A 45 5.15 -7.29 5.35
N ILE A 46 5.27 -6.56 4.24
CA ILE A 46 6.52 -6.35 3.52
C ILE A 46 7.24 -5.14 4.10
N MET A 47 8.38 -5.38 4.71
CA MET A 47 9.29 -4.37 5.21
C MET A 47 10.54 -4.30 4.32
N SER A 48 11.04 -3.09 4.07
CA SER A 48 12.33 -2.91 3.39
C SER A 48 13.45 -2.57 4.36
N SER A 49 14.62 -3.14 4.13
CA SER A 49 15.87 -2.78 4.82
C SER A 49 16.48 -1.46 4.35
N LYS A 50 15.93 -0.84 3.29
CA LYS A 50 16.43 0.45 2.78
C LYS A 50 16.13 1.55 3.81
N LYS A 51 17.16 2.32 4.20
CA LYS A 51 17.09 3.32 5.28
C LYS A 51 15.88 4.26 5.18
N GLY A 52 15.57 4.79 3.99
CA GLY A 52 14.44 5.72 3.78
C GLY A 52 13.05 5.06 3.66
N GLN A 53 12.98 3.73 3.72
CA GLN A 53 11.74 2.95 3.57
C GLN A 53 11.48 2.04 4.78
N LEU A 54 12.41 1.99 5.74
CA LEU A 54 12.31 1.13 6.90
C LEU A 54 11.28 1.69 7.89
N ARG A 55 10.10 1.06 7.95
CA ARG A 55 9.01 1.39 8.89
C ARG A 55 8.79 0.23 9.86
N PHE A 56 9.81 -0.10 10.65
CA PHE A 56 9.81 -1.28 11.54
C PHE A 56 8.65 -1.26 12.55
N ASP A 57 8.47 -0.14 13.27
CA ASP A 57 7.44 -0.02 14.29
C ASP A 57 6.03 -0.16 13.70
N LEU A 58 5.81 0.40 12.50
CA LEU A 58 4.58 0.23 11.77
C LEU A 58 4.35 -1.25 11.39
N ALA A 59 5.36 -1.94 10.88
CA ALA A 59 5.22 -3.35 10.52
C ALA A 59 4.84 -4.22 11.74
N ILE A 60 5.43 -3.95 12.90
CA ILE A 60 5.07 -4.63 14.16
C ILE A 60 3.64 -4.27 14.60
N HIS A 61 3.27 -3.00 14.53
CA HIS A 61 1.93 -2.53 14.85
C HIS A 61 0.87 -3.23 13.98
N LEU A 62 1.04 -3.23 12.65
CA LEU A 62 0.12 -3.88 11.72
C LEU A 62 0.03 -5.39 11.93
N LYS A 63 1.14 -6.04 12.27
CA LYS A 63 1.12 -7.48 12.61
C LYS A 63 0.22 -7.76 13.80
N ASN A 64 0.33 -6.96 14.85
CA ASN A 64 -0.51 -7.09 16.03
C ASN A 64 -1.97 -6.78 15.70
N LEU A 65 -2.21 -5.73 14.90
CA LEU A 65 -3.54 -5.33 14.48
C LEU A 65 -4.26 -6.44 13.70
N ILE A 66 -3.59 -7.04 12.70
CA ILE A 66 -4.13 -8.16 11.91
C ILE A 66 -4.48 -9.35 12.82
N LYS A 67 -3.58 -9.69 13.75
CA LYS A 67 -3.81 -10.78 14.71
C LYS A 67 -4.97 -10.52 15.67
N GLN A 68 -5.13 -9.29 16.14
CA GLN A 68 -6.27 -8.91 17.00
C GLN A 68 -7.61 -9.07 16.30
N HIS A 69 -7.64 -8.96 14.97
CA HIS A 69 -8.83 -9.18 14.14
C HIS A 69 -9.01 -10.65 13.72
N GLY A 70 -8.21 -11.57 14.27
CA GLY A 70 -8.37 -13.02 14.06
C GLY A 70 -7.73 -13.57 12.77
N TYR A 71 -6.84 -12.81 12.15
CA TYR A 71 -6.13 -13.20 10.92
C TYR A 71 -4.67 -13.57 11.19
N GLU A 72 -4.08 -14.36 10.31
CA GLU A 72 -2.65 -14.70 10.38
C GLU A 72 -1.78 -13.59 9.77
N ALA A 73 -0.63 -13.33 10.39
CA ALA A 73 0.27 -12.26 9.96
C ALA A 73 1.76 -12.63 10.10
N GLN A 74 2.51 -12.43 9.03
CA GLN A 74 3.95 -12.66 8.96
C GLN A 74 4.67 -11.40 8.45
N ILE A 75 5.85 -11.09 9.00
CA ILE A 75 6.68 -9.98 8.52
C ILE A 75 7.75 -10.55 7.59
N LEU A 76 7.86 -9.96 6.40
CA LEU A 76 8.81 -10.30 5.36
C LEU A 76 9.77 -9.13 5.17
N ASN A 77 11.01 -9.30 5.59
CA ASN A 77 12.05 -8.28 5.39
C ASN A 77 12.83 -8.57 4.09
N MET A 78 12.88 -7.60 3.18
CA MET A 78 13.57 -7.74 1.90
C MET A 78 14.16 -6.41 1.44
N ASP A 79 15.35 -6.41 0.83
CA ASP A 79 15.94 -5.18 0.31
C ASP A 79 15.19 -4.69 -0.94
N TYR A 80 14.93 -5.60 -1.88
CA TYR A 80 14.13 -5.37 -3.09
C TYR A 80 12.83 -6.14 -3.01
N VAL A 81 11.73 -5.50 -3.39
CA VAL A 81 10.41 -6.13 -3.45
C VAL A 81 10.09 -6.42 -4.92
N SER A 82 9.73 -7.67 -5.22
CA SER A 82 9.25 -8.07 -6.54
C SER A 82 8.20 -9.17 -6.43
N PRO A 83 7.33 -9.35 -7.44
CA PRO A 83 6.34 -10.43 -7.42
C PRO A 83 6.97 -11.82 -7.24
N ASP A 84 8.13 -12.08 -7.86
CA ASP A 84 8.81 -13.37 -7.81
C ASP A 84 9.28 -13.74 -6.41
N LEU A 85 9.79 -12.76 -5.65
CA LEU A 85 10.22 -12.95 -4.27
C LEU A 85 9.04 -13.25 -3.33
N LEU A 86 7.81 -12.90 -3.72
CA LEU A 86 6.61 -13.18 -2.92
C LEU A 86 5.96 -14.54 -3.24
N LEU A 87 6.33 -15.19 -4.36
CA LEU A 87 5.74 -16.46 -4.79
C LEU A 87 5.87 -17.61 -3.77
N PRO A 88 7.00 -17.77 -3.05
CA PRO A 88 7.15 -18.87 -2.10
C PRO A 88 6.25 -18.76 -0.86
N TYR A 89 5.67 -17.58 -0.60
CA TYR A 89 4.86 -17.34 0.58
C TYR A 89 3.39 -17.69 0.32
N ASP A 90 2.90 -18.68 1.05
CA ASP A 90 1.50 -19.09 1.04
C ASP A 90 0.65 -18.15 1.92
N LEU A 91 0.51 -16.90 1.47
CA LEU A 91 -0.25 -15.85 2.14
C LEU A 91 -1.31 -15.29 1.18
N ASP A 92 -2.48 -14.90 1.64
CA ASP A 92 -3.58 -14.48 0.76
C ASP A 92 -3.42 -13.06 0.22
N ALA A 93 -2.87 -12.17 1.04
CA ALA A 93 -2.67 -10.75 0.75
C ALA A 93 -1.35 -10.24 1.32
N PHE A 94 -0.88 -9.10 0.81
CA PHE A 94 0.32 -8.43 1.31
C PHE A 94 0.02 -6.98 1.68
N VAL A 95 0.80 -6.46 2.63
CA VAL A 95 0.72 -5.08 3.11
C VAL A 95 2.10 -4.45 2.97
N MET A 96 2.20 -3.37 2.22
CA MET A 96 3.45 -2.69 1.91
C MET A 96 3.76 -1.64 2.99
N THR A 97 4.76 -1.88 3.82
CA THR A 97 5.31 -0.87 4.76
C THR A 97 6.68 -0.35 4.28
N ALA A 98 7.01 -0.55 3.00
CA ALA A 98 8.21 -0.02 2.36
C ALA A 98 7.88 1.26 1.55
N CYS A 99 8.33 1.36 0.30
CA CYS A 99 7.95 2.46 -0.60
C CYS A 99 6.42 2.47 -0.87
N PRO A 100 5.71 3.56 -0.54
CA PRO A 100 4.25 3.65 -0.74
C PRO A 100 3.82 3.45 -2.19
N ARG A 101 4.69 3.81 -3.15
CA ARG A 101 4.41 3.72 -4.58
C ARG A 101 4.27 2.29 -5.08
N ILE A 102 4.96 1.30 -4.48
CA ILE A 102 4.95 -0.08 -5.00
C ILE A 102 3.54 -0.67 -4.94
N ALA A 103 2.81 -0.41 -3.85
CA ALA A 103 1.44 -0.89 -3.73
C ALA A 103 0.50 -0.32 -4.81
N ILE A 104 0.78 0.90 -5.29
CA ILE A 104 -0.07 1.64 -6.23
C ILE A 104 0.39 1.41 -7.69
N ASP A 105 1.63 1.80 -7.99
CA ASP A 105 2.20 1.83 -9.35
C ASP A 105 2.42 0.41 -9.89
N ASP A 106 2.95 -0.50 -9.05
CA ASP A 106 3.30 -1.86 -9.47
C ASP A 106 2.18 -2.86 -9.17
N SER A 107 1.03 -2.40 -8.68
CA SER A 107 -0.11 -3.23 -8.24
C SER A 107 -0.46 -4.34 -9.26
N ALA A 108 -0.47 -3.99 -10.55
CA ALA A 108 -0.82 -4.89 -11.65
C ALA A 108 0.15 -6.08 -11.79
N MET A 109 1.40 -5.94 -11.36
CA MET A 109 2.40 -7.01 -11.43
C MET A 109 2.16 -8.11 -10.39
N TYR A 110 1.42 -7.80 -9.32
CA TYR A 110 1.14 -8.75 -8.24
C TYR A 110 -0.21 -9.45 -8.45
N LYS A 111 -0.19 -10.79 -8.49
CA LYS A 111 -1.40 -11.63 -8.61
C LYS A 111 -2.28 -11.53 -7.36
N LYS A 112 -1.65 -11.57 -6.19
CA LYS A 112 -2.28 -11.39 -4.88
C LYS A 112 -2.44 -9.89 -4.58
N PRO A 113 -3.47 -9.46 -3.83
CA PRO A 113 -3.63 -8.06 -3.47
C PRO A 113 -2.45 -7.58 -2.63
N VAL A 114 -1.89 -6.43 -3.01
CA VAL A 114 -0.88 -5.69 -2.24
C VAL A 114 -1.52 -4.37 -1.83
N LEU A 115 -1.61 -4.16 -0.53
CA LEU A 115 -2.30 -3.04 0.11
C LEU A 115 -1.28 -2.07 0.73
N THR A 116 -1.69 -0.82 0.91
CA THR A 116 -1.05 0.11 1.84
C THR A 116 -1.54 -0.14 3.28
N PRO A 117 -0.91 0.45 4.31
CA PRO A 117 -1.38 0.39 5.69
C PRO A 117 -2.83 0.87 5.86
N ASP A 118 -3.18 2.05 5.33
CA ASP A 118 -4.54 2.60 5.41
C ASP A 118 -5.57 1.72 4.69
N GLU A 119 -5.17 1.05 3.61
CA GLU A 119 -6.04 0.11 2.89
C GLU A 119 -6.29 -1.18 3.68
N LEU A 120 -5.29 -1.64 4.44
CA LEU A 120 -5.50 -2.74 5.39
C LEU A 120 -6.50 -2.33 6.46
N GLU A 121 -6.45 -1.09 6.98
CA GLU A 121 -7.44 -0.60 7.95
C GLU A 121 -8.86 -0.65 7.39
N ILE A 122 -9.04 -0.36 6.09
CA ILE A 122 -10.33 -0.49 5.41
C ILE A 122 -10.76 -1.95 5.33
N VAL A 123 -9.85 -2.87 4.98
CA VAL A 123 -10.14 -4.31 4.96
C VAL A 123 -10.56 -4.83 6.34
N LEU A 124 -9.94 -4.32 7.41
CA LEU A 124 -10.23 -4.71 8.79
C LEU A 124 -11.47 -4.00 9.37
N GLY A 125 -12.08 -3.05 8.65
CA GLY A 125 -13.24 -2.29 9.12
C GLY A 125 -12.93 -1.22 10.17
N ILE A 126 -11.66 -0.80 10.27
CA ILE A 126 -11.19 0.25 11.20
C ILE A 126 -11.37 1.64 10.56
N ARG A 127 -11.24 1.70 9.23
CA ARG A 127 -11.34 2.91 8.43
C ARG A 127 -12.45 2.76 7.40
N ASP A 128 -13.28 3.78 7.24
CA ASP A 128 -14.25 3.84 6.17
C ASP A 128 -13.59 4.14 4.81
N TRP A 129 -14.15 3.58 3.74
CA TRP A 129 -13.67 3.81 2.38
C TRP A 129 -13.65 5.30 2.00
N ASP A 130 -14.62 6.08 2.49
CA ASP A 130 -14.72 7.51 2.20
C ASP A 130 -13.56 8.32 2.79
N ASP A 131 -12.83 7.75 3.75
CA ASP A 131 -11.63 8.30 4.38
C ASP A 131 -10.33 7.79 3.73
N TYR A 132 -10.40 7.29 2.48
CA TYR A 132 -9.24 6.81 1.74
C TYR A 132 -8.14 7.88 1.61
N LYS A 133 -6.91 7.48 1.92
CA LYS A 133 -5.70 8.32 1.83
C LYS A 133 -4.58 7.57 1.12
N MET A 134 -3.70 8.36 0.50
CA MET A 134 -2.44 7.82 0.01
C MET A 134 -1.51 7.63 1.19
N ASP A 135 -0.73 6.56 1.17
CA ASP A 135 0.29 6.32 2.18
C ASP A 135 1.49 7.26 1.98
N GLU A 136 1.99 7.79 3.09
CA GLU A 136 3.05 8.79 3.12
C GLU A 136 4.12 8.39 4.13
N ILE A 137 5.39 8.63 3.81
CA ILE A 137 6.50 8.52 4.75
C ILE A 137 6.87 9.93 5.19
N ILE A 138 6.45 10.30 6.40
CA ILE A 138 6.78 11.57 7.02
C ILE A 138 7.87 11.29 8.06
N ILE A 139 9.05 11.84 7.82
CA ILE A 139 10.14 11.79 8.79
C ILE A 139 9.96 13.00 9.71
N HIS A 140 9.68 12.74 10.98
CA HIS A 140 9.81 13.77 12.02
C HIS A 140 11.27 13.74 12.50
N ASP A 141 11.91 14.91 12.61
CA ASP A 141 13.35 15.07 12.91
C ASP A 141 13.81 14.53 14.30
N GLU A 142 12.98 13.76 15.00
CA GLU A 142 13.25 13.22 16.34
C GLU A 142 13.74 11.76 16.34
N GLN A 143 14.39 11.31 15.27
CA GLN A 143 15.07 10.01 15.26
C GLN A 143 16.57 10.19 15.01
N THR A 144 17.26 10.69 16.04
CA THR A 144 18.71 10.55 16.23
C THR A 144 18.97 9.61 17.39
#